data_AF-A0A227IZD0-F1
#
_entry.id   AF-A0A227IZD0-F1
#
_cell.length_a   1.000
_cell.length_b   1.000
_cell.length_c   1.000
_cell.angle_alpha   90.00
_cell.angle_beta   90.00
_cell.angle_gamma   90.00
#
_symmetry.space_group_name_H-M   'P 1'
#
loop_
_entity.id
_entity.type
_entity.pdbx_description
1 polymer ?
#
loop_
_entity_poly.entity_id
_entity_poly.type
_entity_poly.pdbx_seq_one_letter_code
_entity_poly.pdbx_strand_id
1 'polypeptide(L)'
;SKGKHKGRFERAEGGTLFLDELATAPLLVQEKLLRVIEYGEYERVGGHTALNADVRLVCATNADLPRLAEQGDFRADLLDRLAFDVIML
;
A
#
# COMPACT_ATOMS: atom_id res chain seq x y z
N SER A 1 18.17 5.88 -24.59
CA SER A 1 17.51 5.09 -23.53
C SER A 1 16.83 6.06 -22.57
N LYS A 2 15.50 6.26 -22.65
CA LYS A 2 14.78 7.10 -21.68
C LYS A 2 14.95 6.44 -20.31
N GLY A 3 15.55 7.15 -19.35
CA GLY A 3 15.86 6.60 -18.02
C GLY A 3 14.62 5.97 -17.40
N LYS A 4 14.70 4.71 -16.99
CA LYS A 4 13.61 4.02 -16.29
C LYS A 4 13.32 4.76 -14.99
N HIS A 5 12.15 5.37 -14.87
CA HIS A 5 11.74 6.05 -13.65
C HIS A 5 11.40 4.98 -12.60
N LYS A 6 12.21 4.91 -11.53
CA LYS A 6 11.99 3.97 -10.43
C LYS A 6 10.68 4.27 -9.70
N GLY A 7 9.88 3.23 -9.45
CA GLY A 7 8.66 3.31 -8.67
C GLY A 7 8.90 3.66 -7.20
N ARG A 8 7.81 3.90 -6.44
CA ARG A 8 7.91 4.26 -5.02
C ARG A 8 8.47 3.12 -4.16
N PHE A 9 8.04 1.89 -4.40
CA PHE A 9 8.58 0.69 -3.74
C PHE A 9 10.08 0.52 -4.01
N GLU A 10 10.51 0.57 -5.28
CA GLU A 10 11.93 0.49 -5.65
C GLU A 10 12.81 1.57 -5.00
N ARG A 11 12.23 2.73 -4.70
CA ARG A 11 12.94 3.84 -4.04
C ARG A 11 13.00 3.68 -2.51
N ALA A 12 12.12 2.86 -1.95
CA ALA A 12 12.00 2.59 -0.52
C ALA A 12 12.60 1.24 -0.12
N GLU A 13 13.19 0.51 -1.07
CA GLU A 13 13.84 -0.79 -0.85
C GLU A 13 14.82 -0.75 0.34
N GLY A 14 14.70 -1.72 1.25
CA GLY A 14 15.45 -1.81 2.51
C GLY A 14 15.07 -0.74 3.55
N GLY A 15 13.95 -0.04 3.34
CA GLY A 15 13.57 1.15 4.11
C GLY A 15 12.08 1.20 4.46
N THR A 16 11.53 2.42 4.48
CA THR A 16 10.12 2.67 4.84
C THR A 16 9.43 3.50 3.76
N LEU A 17 8.22 3.10 3.39
CA LEU A 17 7.32 3.86 2.53
C LEU A 17 6.18 4.43 3.37
N PHE A 18 6.14 5.76 3.47
CA PHE A 18 5.04 6.48 4.10
C PHE A 18 3.94 6.78 3.08
N LEU A 19 2.70 6.43 3.41
CA LEU A 19 1.51 6.71 2.62
C LEU A 19 0.59 7.62 3.42
N ASP A 20 0.45 8.86 2.99
CA ASP A 20 -0.51 9.79 3.55
C ASP A 20 -1.88 9.63 2.88
N GLU A 21 -2.94 10.01 3.60
CA GLU A 21 -4.32 9.96 3.14
C GLU A 21 -4.74 8.61 2.54
N LEU A 22 -4.34 7.49 3.16
CA LEU A 22 -4.56 6.14 2.63
C LEU A 22 -6.02 5.85 2.25
N ALA A 23 -6.98 6.41 2.99
CA ALA A 23 -8.41 6.27 2.71
C ALA A 23 -8.84 6.79 1.33
N THR A 24 -8.07 7.68 0.71
CA THR A 24 -8.35 8.23 -0.63
C THR A 24 -7.87 7.33 -1.76
N ALA A 25 -7.11 6.27 -1.43
CA ALA A 25 -6.60 5.35 -2.42
C ALA A 25 -7.76 4.62 -3.12
N PRO A 26 -7.82 4.60 -4.47
CA PRO A 26 -8.82 3.82 -5.19
C PRO A 26 -8.75 2.33 -4.81
N LEU A 27 -9.89 1.62 -4.85
CA LEU A 27 -9.96 0.19 -4.50
C LEU A 27 -8.92 -0.69 -5.23
N LEU A 28 -8.62 -0.38 -6.49
CA LEU A 28 -7.58 -1.09 -7.27
C LEU A 28 -6.18 -0.86 -6.69
N VAL A 29 -5.90 0.33 -6.15
CA VAL A 29 -4.63 0.61 -5.46
C VAL A 29 -4.61 -0.12 -4.12
N GLN A 30 -5.72 -0.13 -3.39
CA GLN A 30 -5.86 -0.90 -2.15
C GLN A 30 -5.61 -2.40 -2.36
N GLU A 31 -6.15 -2.99 -3.43
CA GLU A 31 -5.88 -4.38 -3.81
C GLU A 31 -4.38 -4.62 -4.07
N LYS A 32 -3.72 -3.72 -4.81
CA LYS A 32 -2.28 -3.83 -5.06
C LYS A 32 -1.47 -3.73 -3.78
N LEU A 33 -1.81 -2.79 -2.89
CA LEU A 33 -1.16 -2.66 -1.59
C LEU A 33 -1.32 -3.93 -0.76
N LEU A 34 -2.52 -4.53 -0.73
CA LEU A 34 -2.73 -5.80 -0.06
C LEU A 34 -1.79 -6.87 -0.60
N ARG A 35 -1.68 -7.03 -1.93
CA ARG A 35 -0.79 -8.03 -2.52
C ARG A 35 0.67 -7.82 -2.11
N VAL A 36 1.14 -6.56 -2.03
CA VAL A 36 2.49 -6.29 -1.55
C VAL A 36 2.65 -6.70 -0.09
N ILE A 37 1.66 -6.41 0.76
CA ILE A 37 1.71 -6.75 2.20
C ILE A 37 1.64 -8.27 2.41
N GLU A 38 0.85 -8.99 1.62
CA GLU A 38 0.66 -10.43 1.78
C GLU A 38 1.78 -11.28 1.20
N TYR A 39 2.27 -10.90 0.00
CA TYR A 39 3.22 -11.73 -0.75
C TYR A 39 4.63 -11.13 -0.78
N GLY A 40 4.80 -9.88 -0.36
CA GLY A 40 6.09 -9.20 -0.46
C GLY A 40 6.51 -8.93 -1.91
N GLU A 41 5.56 -8.85 -2.84
CA GLU A 41 5.85 -8.68 -4.27
C GLU A 41 4.99 -7.59 -4.93
N TYR A 42 5.54 -6.92 -5.95
CA TYR A 42 4.85 -5.92 -6.75
C TYR A 42 5.30 -5.91 -8.21
N GLU A 43 4.49 -5.29 -9.07
CA GLU A 43 4.81 -5.09 -10.49
C GLU A 43 4.98 -3.60 -10.81
N ARG A 44 5.84 -3.29 -11.79
CA ARG A 44 5.92 -1.93 -12.33
C ARG A 44 4.68 -1.61 -13.15
N VAL A 45 4.29 -0.33 -13.19
CA VAL A 45 3.23 0.13 -14.09
C VAL A 45 3.61 -0.20 -15.53
N GLY A 46 2.78 -1.02 -16.20
CA GLY A 46 3.01 -1.46 -17.58
C GLY A 46 4.06 -2.57 -17.73
N GLY A 47 4.55 -3.16 -16.64
CA GLY A 47 5.38 -4.36 -16.64
C GLY A 47 4.62 -5.57 -16.12
N HIS A 48 5.14 -6.77 -16.41
CA HIS A 48 4.59 -8.06 -15.95
C HIS A 48 5.60 -8.83 -15.08
N THR A 49 6.70 -8.19 -14.70
CA THR A 49 7.74 -8.80 -13.88
C THR A 49 7.47 -8.48 -12.43
N ALA A 50 7.19 -9.51 -11.63
CA ALA A 50 7.14 -9.41 -10.18
C ALA A 50 8.52 -9.05 -9.62
N LEU A 51 8.53 -8.18 -8.62
CA LEU A 51 9.70 -7.72 -7.88
C LEU A 51 9.43 -7.92 -6.40
N ASN A 52 10.43 -8.38 -5.66
CA ASN A 52 10.36 -8.44 -4.21
C ASN A 52 10.31 -7.01 -3.62
N ALA A 53 9.56 -6.85 -2.54
CA ALA A 53 9.49 -5.66 -1.72
C ALA A 53 10.04 -5.96 -0.33
N ASP A 54 11.25 -5.48 -0.06
CA ASP A 54 11.74 -5.33 1.31
C ASP A 54 11.47 -3.89 1.78
N VAL A 55 10.22 -3.62 2.17
CA VAL A 55 9.78 -2.26 2.53
C VAL A 55 8.81 -2.30 3.70
N ARG A 56 9.10 -1.52 4.75
CA ARG A 56 8.13 -1.25 5.82
C ARG A 56 7.10 -0.23 5.33
N LEU A 57 5.81 -0.56 5.39
CA LEU A 57 4.75 0.41 5.14
C LEU A 57 4.35 1.13 6.44
N VAL A 58 4.17 2.45 6.35
CA VAL A 58 3.54 3.26 7.39
C VAL A 58 2.48 4.11 6.72
N CYS A 59 1.24 4.02 7.20
CA CYS A 59 0.11 4.69 6.58
C CYS A 59 -0.52 5.67 7.56
N ALA A 60 -1.01 6.79 7.04
CA ALA A 60 -1.78 7.78 7.79
C ALA A 60 -3.06 8.11 7.05
N THR A 61 -4.11 8.45 7.81
CA THR A 61 -5.36 8.97 7.28
C THR A 61 -6.12 9.68 8.39
N ASN A 62 -6.92 10.67 8.01
CA ASN A 62 -7.88 11.34 8.89
C ASN A 62 -9.29 10.71 8.83
N ALA A 63 -9.49 9.70 7.98
CA ALA A 63 -10.77 9.06 7.80
C ALA A 63 -10.95 7.86 8.75
N ASP A 64 -12.20 7.58 9.08
CA ASP A 64 -12.60 6.38 9.82
C ASP A 64 -12.57 5.16 8.90
N LEU A 65 -11.45 4.45 8.87
CA LEU A 65 -11.26 3.26 8.02
C LEU A 65 -12.26 2.13 8.32
N PRO A 66 -12.56 1.78 9.59
CA PRO A 66 -13.62 0.82 9.90
C PRO A 66 -14.96 1.19 9.26
N ARG A 67 -15.40 2.45 9.39
CA ARG A 67 -16.65 2.91 8.77
C ARG A 67 -16.59 2.85 7.24
N LEU A 68 -15.47 3.21 6.63
CA LEU A 68 -15.29 3.11 5.17
C LEU A 68 -15.28 1.65 4.70
N ALA A 69 -14.77 0.73 5.52
CA ALA A 69 -14.79 -0.70 5.23
C ALA A 69 -16.21 -1.26 5.25
N GLU A 70 -17.03 -0.86 6.22
CA GLU A 70 -18.46 -1.19 6.27
C GLU A 70 -19.23 -0.66 5.05
N GLN A 71 -18.81 0.49 4.50
CA GLN A 71 -19.40 1.09 3.31
C GLN A 71 -18.91 0.49 1.98
N GLY A 72 -17.86 -0.34 2.02
CA GLY A 72 -17.23 -0.91 0.82
C GLY A 72 -16.30 0.05 0.08
N ASP A 73 -16.04 1.23 0.64
CA ASP A 73 -15.10 2.23 0.10
C ASP A 73 -13.65 1.95 0.51
N PHE A 74 -13.45 1.11 1.53
CA PHE A 74 -12.17 0.58 1.93
C PHE A 74 -12.21 -0.96 2.02
N ARG A 75 -11.14 -1.65 1.65
CA ARG A 75 -11.12 -3.11 1.74
C ARG A 75 -10.84 -3.54 3.19
N ALA A 76 -11.78 -4.29 3.77
CA ALA A 76 -11.68 -4.79 5.14
C ALA A 76 -10.41 -5.63 5.37
N ASP A 77 -10.03 -6.47 4.39
CA ASP A 77 -8.81 -7.28 4.46
C ASP A 77 -7.52 -6.43 4.45
N LEU A 78 -7.50 -5.32 3.72
CA LEU A 78 -6.38 -4.37 3.78
C LEU A 78 -6.30 -3.71 5.16
N LEU A 79 -7.45 -3.34 5.76
CA LEU A 79 -7.50 -2.80 7.11
C LEU A 79 -6.93 -3.79 8.11
N ASP A 80 -7.38 -5.05 8.05
CA ASP A 80 -6.92 -6.13 8.93
C ASP A 80 -5.40 -6.36 8.82
N ARG A 81 -4.84 -6.28 7.61
CA ARG A 81 -3.38 -6.45 7.40
C ARG A 81 -2.55 -5.26 7.87
N LEU A 82 -3.07 -4.05 7.78
CA LEU A 82 -2.39 -2.84 8.23
C LEU A 82 -2.43 -2.67 9.75
N ALA A 83 -3.45 -3.21 10.41
CA ALA A 83 -3.73 -3.02 11.82
C ALA A 83 -2.78 -3.77 12.77
N PHE A 84 -1.58 -4.16 12.33
CA PHE A 84 -0.59 -4.81 13.20
C PHE A 84 -0.21 -3.91 14.38
N ASP A 85 0.08 -2.63 14.11
CA ASP A 85 0.32 -1.60 15.12
C ASP A 85 -0.43 -0.32 14.72
N VAL A 86 -1.52 0.00 15.43
CA VAL A 86 -2.32 1.22 15.18
C VAL A 86 -2.03 2.24 16.26
N ILE A 87 -1.60 3.44 15.85
CA ILE A 87 -1.39 4.58 16.75
C ILE A 87 -2.57 5.53 16.59
N MET A 88 -3.38 5.66 17.63
CA MET A 88 -4.45 6.65 17.71
C MET A 88 -3.89 7.88 18.43
N LEU A 89 -3.98 9.05 17.79
CA LEU A 89 -3.50 10.33 18.31
C LEU A 89 -4.67 11.26 18.64
#